data_AF-A0A7X7MJQ4-F1
#
_entry.id   AF-A0A7X7MJQ4-F1
#
_cell.length_a   1.000
_cell.length_b   1.000
_cell.length_c   1.000
_cell.angle_alpha   90.00
_cell.angle_beta   90.00
_cell.angle_gamma   90.00
#
_symmetry.space_group_name_H-M   'P 1'
#
loop_
_entity.id
_entity.type
_entity.pdbx_description
1 polymer ?
#
loop_
_entity_poly.entity_id
_entity_poly.type
_entity_poly.pdbx_seq_one_letter_code
_entity_poly.pdbx_strand_id
1 'polypeptide(L)'
;QSAEFPPECRDADYEKRLKAAFPIHPEVFDRLYTDWSTLVKFQRTRGVLRLMAAVIHSLWEKGDRNPLILPSMIPIDDPRVLFELTRYLSDNWLPVIEKDVDGANSLPLHIDSDVPNLGKAHATRRVARTIYMGSAPTASAAHRGLEDRRVKLGCVMPGESPAIFADALRRLAAAATYLYQDGPRVWYSTQPTVTKLAEDRAEQLKRDSDKAVMELDKRLREELRRSGDFARVHPLPRASSDVPDDLDTRLVVLGPEQAFTKEADCPALTAAKAILETRGNSPRLYRNALIFLAADKVRLQDLDEALRKFLAWESILAEKEALDLSQFQVKQAETQLKSADASVTARLPETYQWLLVPFQATPQVPVSWQNIRLSGGEGLAVRASRKLKNDEFLVTSLGGTRLRMELDRVPLWRGDHVDIRQIVEDFARYAYLPRLAHTEVLINAIIDGLSLLSWQQETFAFAEGFDETAGRYRGLRGGANITVLDSGTAALLVKPDVALRQMENDASSSAPQPGAGAGSSQPGTSSPGENQEPIPGTERGSAPVPALPKRFHGSVSLDAARVGRDAGRIAEEIIAHLSGLVGSELTVTLEIEANIPNGVPENVVRTVTENARTLKFTSHGFERE
;
A
#
# COMPACT_ATOMS: atom_id res chain seq x y z
N GLN A 1 5.39 21.09 -44.07
CA GLN A 1 5.16 19.68 -44.48
C GLN A 1 6.41 18.96 -45.00
N SER A 2 7.49 19.66 -45.39
CA SER A 2 8.67 19.01 -46.00
C SER A 2 9.36 17.96 -45.11
N ALA A 3 9.24 18.04 -43.78
CA ALA A 3 9.80 17.08 -42.83
C ALA A 3 8.95 15.80 -42.63
N GLU A 4 7.72 15.77 -43.16
CA GLU A 4 6.75 14.66 -43.02
C GLU A 4 6.95 13.55 -44.06
N PHE A 5 7.71 13.83 -45.12
CA PHE A 5 7.94 12.91 -46.25
C PHE A 5 9.45 12.60 -46.40
N PRO A 6 9.81 11.53 -47.13
CA PRO A 6 11.20 11.22 -47.45
C PRO A 6 11.92 12.38 -48.14
N PRO A 7 13.24 12.57 -47.91
CA PRO A 7 13.98 13.71 -48.43
C PRO A 7 14.01 13.73 -49.97
N GLU A 8 14.08 12.56 -50.61
CA GLU A 8 14.08 12.37 -52.07
C GLU A 8 12.84 12.97 -52.77
N CYS A 9 11.71 13.10 -52.07
CA CYS A 9 10.50 13.69 -52.64
C CYS A 9 10.60 15.20 -52.91
N ARG A 10 11.68 15.86 -52.43
CA ARG A 10 11.93 17.29 -52.66
C ARG A 10 12.68 17.55 -53.96
N ASP A 11 13.30 16.53 -54.54
CA ASP A 11 14.20 16.70 -55.67
C ASP A 11 13.42 16.82 -56.98
N ALA A 12 13.91 17.66 -57.90
CA ALA A 12 13.31 17.83 -59.22
C ALA A 12 13.24 16.51 -60.02
N ASP A 13 14.11 15.56 -59.70
CA ASP A 13 14.08 14.23 -60.32
C ASP A 13 12.88 13.40 -59.87
N TYR A 14 12.40 13.57 -58.62
CA TYR A 14 11.17 12.92 -58.17
C TYR A 14 9.95 13.47 -58.92
N GLU A 15 9.92 14.77 -59.20
CA GLU A 15 8.88 15.39 -60.03
C GLU A 15 8.87 14.81 -61.45
N LYS A 16 10.05 14.63 -62.07
CA LYS A 16 10.16 13.97 -63.40
C LYS A 16 9.62 12.54 -63.36
N ARG A 17 9.92 11.78 -62.31
CA ARG A 17 9.39 10.41 -62.12
C ARG A 17 7.88 10.42 -62.00
N LEU A 18 7.32 11.36 -61.26
CA LEU A 18 5.87 11.49 -61.09
C LEU A 18 5.16 11.81 -62.41
N LYS A 19 5.75 12.69 -63.24
CA LYS A 19 5.26 13.00 -64.60
C LYS A 19 5.33 11.79 -65.53
N ALA A 20 6.42 11.02 -65.48
CA ALA A 20 6.61 9.85 -66.35
C ALA A 20 5.72 8.66 -65.98
N ALA A 21 5.37 8.51 -64.68
CA ALA A 21 4.58 7.39 -64.18
C ALA A 21 3.06 7.67 -64.19
N PHE A 22 2.63 8.91 -64.45
CA PHE A 22 1.22 9.30 -64.41
C PHE A 22 0.34 8.38 -65.28
N PRO A 23 -0.79 7.86 -64.75
CA PRO A 23 -1.47 8.22 -63.49
C PRO A 23 -1.06 7.42 -62.24
N ILE A 24 0.02 6.63 -62.30
CA ILE A 24 0.47 5.78 -61.19
C ILE A 24 1.55 6.50 -60.39
N HIS A 25 1.44 6.50 -59.06
CA HIS A 25 2.46 7.11 -58.21
C HIS A 25 3.76 6.28 -58.23
N PRO A 26 4.96 6.89 -58.34
CA PRO A 26 6.24 6.17 -58.41
C PRO A 26 6.46 5.18 -57.26
N GLU A 27 5.95 5.48 -56.06
CA GLU A 27 6.03 4.60 -54.89
C GLU A 27 5.45 3.20 -55.13
N VAL A 28 4.42 3.06 -55.98
CA VAL A 28 3.84 1.76 -56.34
C VAL A 28 4.89 0.90 -57.06
N PHE A 29 5.59 1.49 -58.02
CA PHE A 29 6.66 0.81 -58.75
C PHE A 29 7.86 0.54 -57.85
N ASP A 30 8.21 1.46 -56.96
CA ASP A 30 9.32 1.26 -56.02
C ASP A 30 9.06 0.06 -55.11
N ARG A 31 7.84 -0.10 -54.57
CA ARG A 31 7.45 -1.30 -53.81
C ARG A 31 7.51 -2.56 -54.67
N LEU A 32 6.94 -2.54 -55.87
CA LEU A 32 6.86 -3.73 -56.71
C LEU A 32 8.22 -4.20 -57.28
N TYR A 33 9.07 -3.27 -57.70
CA TYR A 33 10.37 -3.59 -58.29
C TYR A 33 11.48 -3.73 -57.28
N THR A 34 11.38 -3.12 -56.09
CA THR A 34 12.40 -3.25 -55.05
C THR A 34 12.05 -4.37 -54.10
N ASP A 35 10.84 -4.40 -53.55
CA ASP A 35 10.49 -5.30 -52.46
C ASP A 35 9.89 -6.61 -53.00
N TRP A 36 8.85 -6.53 -53.82
CA TRP A 36 8.18 -7.74 -54.35
C TRP A 36 9.06 -8.53 -55.31
N SER A 37 10.01 -7.87 -55.98
CA SER A 37 10.97 -8.52 -56.87
C SER A 37 11.99 -9.41 -56.15
N THR A 38 12.09 -9.31 -54.82
CA THR A 38 12.93 -10.19 -53.98
C THR A 38 12.29 -11.57 -53.78
N LEU A 39 10.97 -11.70 -53.99
CA LEU A 39 10.28 -12.96 -53.86
C LEU A 39 10.66 -13.90 -55.01
N VAL A 40 11.15 -15.10 -54.68
CA VAL A 40 11.64 -16.09 -55.66
C VAL A 40 10.59 -16.45 -56.72
N LYS A 41 9.31 -16.50 -56.32
CA LYS A 41 8.18 -16.84 -57.21
C LYS A 41 7.70 -15.65 -58.05
N PHE A 42 8.14 -14.42 -57.77
CA PHE A 42 7.61 -13.22 -58.40
C PHE A 42 8.27 -12.97 -59.76
N GLN A 43 7.46 -13.04 -60.81
CA GLN A 43 7.92 -12.75 -62.17
C GLN A 43 8.00 -11.23 -62.37
N ARG A 44 9.18 -10.61 -62.22
CA ARG A 44 9.36 -9.15 -62.19
C ARG A 44 8.49 -8.37 -63.17
N THR A 45 8.57 -8.65 -64.47
CA THR A 45 7.81 -7.89 -65.48
C THR A 45 6.37 -8.38 -65.64
N ARG A 46 6.17 -9.70 -65.75
CA ARG A 46 4.85 -10.29 -66.00
C ARG A 46 3.90 -10.18 -64.79
N GLY A 47 4.44 -10.31 -63.58
CA GLY A 47 3.71 -10.19 -62.32
C GLY A 47 3.21 -8.77 -62.09
N VAL A 48 4.06 -7.76 -62.31
CA VAL A 48 3.67 -6.35 -62.21
C VAL A 48 2.57 -6.02 -63.22
N LEU A 49 2.72 -6.41 -64.50
CA LEU A 49 1.71 -6.15 -65.51
C LEU A 49 0.37 -6.80 -65.20
N ARG A 50 0.36 -8.05 -64.70
CA ARG A 50 -0.86 -8.76 -64.32
C ARG A 50 -1.55 -8.09 -63.13
N LEU A 51 -0.79 -7.75 -62.09
CA LEU A 51 -1.33 -7.06 -60.92
C LEU A 51 -1.90 -5.69 -61.30
N MET A 52 -1.14 -4.88 -62.04
CA MET A 52 -1.58 -3.55 -62.45
C MET A 52 -2.79 -3.59 -63.38
N ALA A 53 -2.87 -4.58 -64.29
CA ALA A 53 -4.06 -4.77 -65.12
C ALA A 53 -5.31 -5.06 -64.26
N ALA A 54 -5.20 -5.94 -63.26
CA ALA A 54 -6.30 -6.23 -62.34
C ALA A 54 -6.70 -5.02 -61.49
N VAL A 55 -5.71 -4.27 -60.97
CA VAL A 55 -5.94 -3.05 -60.17
C VAL A 55 -6.64 -1.97 -61.01
N ILE A 56 -6.12 -1.66 -62.20
CA ILE A 56 -6.71 -0.63 -63.07
C ILE A 56 -8.13 -1.02 -63.47
N HIS A 57 -8.36 -2.29 -63.81
CA HIS A 57 -9.68 -2.77 -64.16
C HIS A 57 -10.67 -2.63 -62.99
N SER A 58 -10.27 -3.02 -61.78
CA SER A 58 -11.10 -2.88 -60.57
C SER A 58 -11.40 -1.42 -60.23
N LEU A 59 -10.40 -0.54 -60.31
CA LEU A 59 -10.58 0.91 -60.07
C LEU A 59 -11.49 1.56 -61.11
N TRP A 60 -11.37 1.16 -62.38
CA TRP A 60 -12.23 1.65 -63.45
C TRP A 60 -13.67 1.18 -63.28
N GLU A 61 -13.89 -0.10 -62.93
CA GLU A 61 -15.22 -0.66 -62.66
C GLU A 61 -15.90 0.01 -61.46
N LYS A 62 -15.14 0.31 -60.40
CA LYS A 62 -15.61 1.05 -59.22
C LYS A 62 -15.79 2.56 -59.46
N GLY A 63 -15.39 3.07 -60.63
CA GLY A 63 -15.50 4.49 -60.99
C GLY A 63 -14.63 5.41 -60.13
N ASP A 64 -13.43 4.95 -59.75
CA ASP A 64 -12.51 5.74 -58.92
C ASP A 64 -12.11 7.06 -59.61
N ARG A 65 -12.21 8.17 -58.87
CA ARG A 65 -11.95 9.53 -59.37
C ARG A 65 -10.69 10.17 -58.80
N ASN A 66 -9.84 9.39 -58.12
CA ASN A 66 -8.62 9.92 -57.55
C ASN A 66 -7.64 10.29 -58.65
N PRO A 67 -6.91 11.43 -58.52
CA PRO A 67 -5.99 11.88 -59.57
C PRO A 67 -4.75 11.00 -59.73
N LEU A 68 -4.42 10.16 -58.75
CA LEU A 68 -3.25 9.27 -58.77
C LEU A 68 -3.58 7.93 -58.13
N ILE A 69 -3.03 6.86 -58.70
CA ILE A 69 -3.03 5.52 -58.09
C ILE A 69 -1.85 5.43 -57.12
N LEU A 70 -2.13 5.57 -55.83
CA LEU A 70 -1.18 5.38 -54.74
C LEU A 70 -1.14 3.91 -54.27
N PRO A 71 -0.09 3.48 -53.53
CA PRO A 71 -0.09 2.18 -52.85
C PRO A 71 -1.33 1.95 -51.98
N SER A 72 -1.82 3.00 -51.32
CA SER A 72 -3.04 2.95 -50.51
C SER A 72 -4.32 2.66 -51.29
N MET A 73 -4.34 2.90 -52.60
CA MET A 73 -5.53 2.79 -53.44
C MET A 73 -5.68 1.42 -54.09
N ILE A 74 -4.68 0.54 -53.96
CA ILE A 74 -4.77 -0.83 -54.47
C ILE A 74 -5.96 -1.53 -53.79
N PRO A 75 -6.99 -1.98 -54.54
CA PRO A 75 -8.19 -2.57 -53.96
C PRO A 75 -7.93 -4.03 -53.58
N ILE A 76 -7.30 -4.25 -52.43
CA ILE A 76 -6.95 -5.59 -51.92
C ILE A 76 -8.21 -6.41 -51.62
N ASP A 77 -9.33 -5.74 -51.37
CA ASP A 77 -10.67 -6.31 -51.23
C ASP A 77 -11.22 -6.97 -52.51
N ASP A 78 -10.72 -6.62 -53.71
CA ASP A 78 -11.12 -7.28 -54.96
C ASP A 78 -10.46 -8.67 -55.07
N PRO A 79 -11.23 -9.76 -55.25
CA PRO A 79 -10.68 -11.12 -55.32
C PRO A 79 -9.59 -11.31 -56.38
N ARG A 80 -9.66 -10.57 -57.50
CA ARG A 80 -8.66 -10.66 -58.58
C ARG A 80 -7.33 -10.07 -58.15
N VAL A 81 -7.36 -8.95 -57.44
CA VAL A 81 -6.18 -8.27 -56.91
C VAL A 81 -5.60 -9.07 -55.74
N LEU A 82 -6.46 -9.54 -54.83
CA LEU A 82 -6.08 -10.40 -53.72
C LEU A 82 -5.33 -11.66 -54.19
N PHE A 83 -5.84 -12.32 -55.22
CA PHE A 83 -5.22 -13.51 -55.81
C PHE A 83 -3.83 -13.21 -56.39
N GLU A 84 -3.68 -12.11 -57.14
CA GLU A 84 -2.37 -11.73 -57.70
C GLU A 84 -1.36 -11.31 -56.62
N LEU A 85 -1.80 -10.76 -55.49
CA LEU A 85 -0.92 -10.41 -54.35
C LEU A 85 -0.51 -11.64 -53.53
N THR A 86 -1.45 -12.53 -53.22
CA THR A 86 -1.21 -13.65 -52.29
C THR A 86 -0.48 -14.83 -52.92
N ARG A 87 -0.66 -15.09 -54.22
CA ARG A 87 -0.08 -16.28 -54.89
C ARG A 87 1.44 -16.39 -54.87
N TYR A 88 2.14 -15.27 -54.65
CA TYR A 88 3.60 -15.23 -54.62
C TYR A 88 4.18 -15.35 -53.21
N LEU A 89 3.36 -15.15 -52.18
CA LEU A 89 3.76 -15.23 -50.79
C LEU A 89 3.78 -16.70 -50.34
N SER A 90 4.72 -17.06 -49.46
CA SER A 90 4.85 -18.43 -48.95
C SER A 90 3.80 -18.78 -47.92
N ASP A 91 3.37 -17.79 -47.14
CA ASP A 91 2.55 -17.99 -45.94
C ASP A 91 1.09 -17.64 -46.19
N ASN A 92 0.20 -18.06 -45.29
CA ASN A 92 -1.22 -17.73 -45.40
C ASN A 92 -1.49 -16.30 -44.93
N TRP A 93 -1.52 -15.36 -45.88
CA TRP A 93 -1.80 -13.93 -45.61
C TRP A 93 -3.29 -13.58 -45.58
N LEU A 94 -4.19 -14.49 -45.97
CA LEU A 94 -5.63 -14.24 -45.97
C LEU A 94 -6.18 -13.78 -44.61
N PRO A 95 -5.84 -14.43 -43.47
CA PRO A 95 -6.33 -13.99 -42.16
C PRO A 95 -5.86 -12.58 -41.77
N VAL A 96 -4.63 -12.22 -42.16
CA VAL A 96 -4.07 -10.88 -41.92
C VAL A 96 -4.85 -9.86 -42.73
N ILE A 97 -5.12 -10.14 -44.01
CA ILE A 97 -5.81 -9.23 -44.90
C ILE A 97 -7.26 -9.04 -44.46
N GLU A 98 -7.97 -10.13 -44.18
CA GLU A 98 -9.36 -10.12 -43.76
C GLU A 98 -9.57 -9.35 -42.46
N LYS A 99 -8.65 -9.52 -41.49
CA LYS A 99 -8.81 -8.94 -40.15
C LYS A 99 -8.25 -7.52 -40.04
N ASP A 100 -7.04 -7.27 -40.54
CA ASP A 100 -6.30 -6.04 -40.23
C ASP A 100 -5.94 -5.17 -41.45
N VAL A 101 -6.20 -5.60 -42.70
CA VAL A 101 -5.84 -4.82 -43.90
C VAL A 101 -7.07 -4.29 -44.65
N ASP A 102 -7.88 -5.18 -45.21
CA ASP A 102 -8.88 -4.81 -46.21
C ASP A 102 -10.06 -5.79 -46.37
N GLY A 103 -10.37 -6.59 -45.35
CA GLY A 103 -11.56 -7.44 -45.32
C GLY A 103 -12.86 -6.66 -45.08
N ALA A 104 -14.00 -7.32 -45.32
CA ALA A 104 -15.34 -6.72 -45.21
C ALA A 104 -15.68 -6.19 -43.80
N ASN A 105 -15.18 -6.86 -42.75
CA ASN A 105 -15.31 -6.45 -41.35
C ASN A 105 -13.93 -6.21 -40.70
N SER A 106 -12.99 -5.66 -41.48
CA SER A 106 -11.63 -5.44 -41.02
C SER A 106 -11.53 -4.28 -40.02
N LEU A 107 -10.54 -4.36 -39.11
CA LEU A 107 -10.26 -3.33 -38.11
C LEU A 107 -10.12 -1.91 -38.72
N PRO A 108 -9.44 -1.70 -39.86
CA PRO A 108 -9.34 -0.37 -40.46
C PRO A 108 -10.69 0.24 -40.82
N LEU A 109 -11.65 -0.57 -41.30
CA LEU A 109 -13.00 -0.10 -41.62
C LEU A 109 -13.75 0.32 -40.36
N HIS A 110 -13.62 -0.46 -39.27
CA HIS A 110 -14.22 -0.12 -37.98
C HIS A 110 -13.65 1.19 -37.40
N ILE A 111 -12.33 1.37 -37.42
CA ILE A 111 -11.70 2.62 -36.95
C ILE A 111 -12.16 3.82 -37.79
N ASP A 112 -12.23 3.66 -39.11
CA ASP A 112 -12.70 4.70 -40.02
C ASP A 112 -14.21 5.01 -39.83
N SER A 113 -15.05 4.03 -39.48
CA SER A 113 -16.47 4.26 -39.16
C SER A 113 -16.68 4.95 -37.82
N ASP A 114 -15.85 4.61 -36.82
CA ASP A 114 -15.98 5.13 -35.46
C ASP A 114 -15.47 6.58 -35.34
N VAL A 115 -14.50 6.95 -36.18
CA VAL A 115 -13.87 8.28 -36.17
C VAL A 115 -14.18 9.02 -37.48
N PRO A 116 -15.16 9.95 -37.49
CA PRO A 116 -15.61 10.63 -38.72
C PRO A 116 -14.51 11.35 -39.50
N ASN A 117 -13.50 11.89 -38.81
CA ASN A 117 -12.38 12.57 -39.46
C ASN A 117 -11.46 11.62 -40.23
N LEU A 118 -11.30 10.37 -39.75
CA LEU A 118 -10.53 9.34 -40.46
C LEU A 118 -11.37 8.74 -41.58
N GLY A 119 -12.66 8.50 -41.33
CA GLY A 119 -13.61 7.96 -42.30
C GLY A 119 -13.76 8.78 -43.56
N LYS A 120 -13.74 10.13 -43.48
CA LYS A 120 -13.79 11.02 -44.65
C LYS A 120 -12.69 10.77 -45.68
N ALA A 121 -11.52 10.34 -45.23
CA ALA A 121 -10.36 10.06 -46.09
C ALA A 121 -10.07 8.55 -46.22
N HIS A 122 -10.90 7.69 -45.60
CA HIS A 122 -10.61 6.27 -45.39
C HIS A 122 -9.18 6.05 -44.89
N ALA A 123 -8.75 6.89 -43.94
CA ALA A 123 -7.34 7.06 -43.61
C ALA A 123 -6.72 5.78 -43.07
N THR A 124 -7.45 5.04 -42.23
CA THR A 124 -6.95 3.80 -41.61
C THR A 124 -6.84 2.70 -42.64
N ARG A 125 -7.86 2.54 -43.51
CA ARG A 125 -7.82 1.57 -44.62
C ARG A 125 -6.64 1.84 -45.56
N ARG A 126 -6.39 3.11 -45.89
CA ARG A 126 -5.30 3.54 -46.76
C ARG A 126 -3.92 3.26 -46.15
N VAL A 127 -3.77 3.53 -44.86
CA VAL A 127 -2.57 3.20 -44.08
C VAL A 127 -2.32 1.70 -44.06
N ALA A 128 -3.34 0.90 -43.76
CA ALA A 128 -3.24 -0.56 -43.69
C ALA A 128 -2.79 -1.17 -45.02
N ARG A 129 -3.42 -0.78 -46.14
CA ARG A 129 -3.04 -1.22 -47.49
C ARG A 129 -1.60 -0.86 -47.84
N THR A 130 -1.17 0.36 -47.51
CA THR A 130 0.19 0.83 -47.77
C THR A 130 1.23 0.02 -46.99
N ILE A 131 0.98 -0.24 -45.71
CA ILE A 131 1.86 -1.07 -44.88
C ILE A 131 1.92 -2.48 -45.44
N TYR A 132 0.79 -3.10 -45.77
CA TYR A 132 0.77 -4.44 -46.36
C TYR A 132 1.62 -4.50 -47.63
N MET A 133 1.42 -3.55 -48.55
CA MET A 133 2.17 -3.48 -49.82
C MET A 133 3.68 -3.36 -49.63
N GLY A 134 4.16 -2.71 -48.56
CA GLY A 134 5.59 -2.58 -48.29
C GLY A 134 6.19 -3.61 -47.32
N SER A 135 5.37 -4.29 -46.53
CA SER A 135 5.86 -5.22 -45.49
C SER A 135 5.66 -6.70 -45.81
N ALA A 136 4.59 -7.07 -46.53
CA ALA A 136 4.33 -8.47 -46.88
C ALA A 136 5.49 -9.16 -47.62
N PRO A 137 6.14 -8.56 -48.65
CA PRO A 137 7.25 -9.20 -49.35
C PRO A 137 8.54 -9.29 -48.52
N THR A 138 8.69 -8.45 -47.50
CA THR A 138 9.89 -8.37 -46.66
C THR A 138 9.76 -9.14 -45.34
N ALA A 139 8.76 -10.02 -45.22
CA ALA A 139 8.45 -10.75 -43.99
C ALA A 139 9.62 -11.60 -43.45
N SER A 140 10.54 -12.05 -44.31
CA SER A 140 11.75 -12.81 -43.92
C SER A 140 13.02 -11.95 -43.85
N ALA A 141 12.99 -10.68 -44.27
CA ALA A 141 14.16 -9.82 -44.33
C ALA A 141 14.65 -9.36 -42.95
N ALA A 142 15.92 -8.96 -42.85
CA ALA A 142 16.52 -8.42 -41.61
C ALA A 142 16.00 -7.00 -41.28
N HIS A 143 15.69 -6.19 -42.29
CA HIS A 143 15.10 -4.86 -42.13
C HIS A 143 13.64 -4.87 -42.60
N ARG A 144 12.73 -5.26 -41.71
CA ARG A 144 11.30 -5.37 -42.03
C ARG A 144 10.60 -4.01 -41.93
N GLY A 145 9.52 -3.88 -42.68
CA GLY A 145 8.55 -2.80 -42.52
C GLY A 145 8.87 -1.48 -43.19
N LEU A 146 7.90 -0.58 -43.06
CA LEU A 146 7.95 0.78 -43.58
C LEU A 146 8.16 1.77 -42.46
N GLU A 147 8.87 2.86 -42.76
CA GLU A 147 8.97 4.02 -41.87
C GLU A 147 7.72 4.90 -41.98
N ASP A 148 7.36 5.58 -40.89
CA ASP A 148 6.21 6.50 -40.82
C ASP A 148 6.13 7.48 -42.01
N ARG A 149 7.27 8.08 -42.40
CA ARG A 149 7.35 8.99 -43.56
C ARG A 149 6.98 8.30 -44.88
N ARG A 150 7.36 7.03 -45.07
CA ARG A 150 7.02 6.26 -46.28
C ARG A 150 5.57 5.81 -46.27
N VAL A 151 5.01 5.49 -45.09
CA VAL A 151 3.56 5.24 -44.96
C VAL A 151 2.77 6.48 -45.37
N LYS A 152 3.15 7.67 -44.88
CA LYS A 152 2.55 8.95 -45.30
C LYS A 152 2.67 9.18 -46.80
N LEU A 153 3.83 8.96 -47.40
CA LEU A 153 4.02 9.09 -48.85
C LEU A 153 3.08 8.18 -49.66
N GLY A 154 2.84 6.95 -49.19
CA GLY A 154 1.93 6.02 -49.84
C GLY A 154 0.44 6.31 -49.63
N CYS A 155 0.09 7.23 -48.71
CA CYS A 155 -1.29 7.51 -48.30
C CYS A 155 -1.78 8.94 -48.53
N VAL A 156 -0.93 9.96 -48.55
CA VAL A 156 -1.41 11.36 -48.58
C VAL A 156 -1.67 11.82 -50.01
N MET A 157 -2.88 12.32 -50.28
CA MET A 157 -3.21 13.02 -51.54
C MET A 157 -3.01 14.53 -51.42
N PRO A 158 -2.83 15.23 -52.56
CA PRO A 158 -2.88 16.69 -52.57
C PRO A 158 -4.17 17.23 -51.93
N GLY A 159 -4.03 18.13 -50.96
CA GLY A 159 -5.15 18.71 -50.22
C GLY A 159 -5.52 18.00 -48.91
N GLU A 160 -4.96 16.81 -48.65
CA GLU A 160 -5.16 16.09 -47.38
C GLU A 160 -4.10 16.45 -46.34
N SER A 161 -4.45 16.35 -45.05
CA SER A 161 -3.51 16.60 -43.95
C SER A 161 -2.75 15.33 -43.57
N PRO A 162 -1.39 15.33 -43.59
CA PRO A 162 -0.59 14.17 -43.16
C PRO A 162 -0.85 13.72 -41.72
N ALA A 163 -1.30 14.62 -40.85
CA ALA A 163 -1.58 14.32 -39.45
C ALA A 163 -2.73 13.31 -39.29
N ILE A 164 -3.70 13.29 -40.21
CA ILE A 164 -4.83 12.35 -40.20
C ILE A 164 -4.31 10.92 -40.33
N PHE A 165 -3.37 10.69 -41.24
CA PHE A 165 -2.78 9.36 -41.48
C PHE A 165 -1.84 8.94 -40.34
N ALA A 166 -1.16 9.88 -39.68
CA ALA A 166 -0.37 9.59 -38.48
C ALA A 166 -1.27 9.15 -37.29
N ASP A 167 -2.44 9.78 -37.13
CA ASP A 167 -3.42 9.36 -36.12
C ASP A 167 -4.01 7.98 -36.44
N ALA A 168 -4.37 7.76 -37.70
CA ALA A 168 -4.85 6.46 -38.19
C ALA A 168 -3.83 5.34 -37.94
N LEU A 169 -2.54 5.58 -38.26
CA LEU A 169 -1.46 4.62 -37.99
C LEU A 169 -1.34 4.28 -36.51
N ARG A 170 -1.39 5.28 -35.62
CA ARG A 170 -1.28 5.06 -34.17
C ARG A 170 -2.42 4.21 -33.64
N ARG A 171 -3.66 4.47 -34.08
CA ARG A 171 -4.85 3.70 -33.68
C ARG A 171 -4.79 2.27 -34.20
N LEU A 172 -4.38 2.10 -35.46
CA LEU A 172 -4.23 0.79 -36.07
C LEU A 172 -3.16 -0.03 -35.35
N ALA A 173 -1.98 0.53 -35.09
CA ALA A 173 -0.89 -0.15 -34.38
C ALA A 173 -1.26 -0.53 -32.93
N ALA A 174 -2.16 0.21 -32.29
CA ALA A 174 -2.61 -0.10 -30.94
C ALA A 174 -3.61 -1.27 -30.86
N ALA A 175 -4.37 -1.54 -31.92
CA ALA A 175 -5.50 -2.48 -31.91
C ALA A 175 -5.35 -3.69 -32.87
N ALA A 176 -4.45 -3.63 -33.84
CA ALA A 176 -4.29 -4.67 -34.85
C ALA A 176 -3.70 -5.96 -34.25
N THR A 177 -4.18 -7.10 -34.77
CA THR A 177 -3.76 -8.44 -34.35
C THR A 177 -2.39 -8.81 -34.91
N TYR A 178 -2.06 -8.36 -36.12
CA TYR A 178 -0.92 -8.82 -36.93
C TYR A 178 0.06 -7.70 -37.28
N LEU A 179 -0.21 -6.46 -36.83
CA LEU A 179 0.64 -5.29 -37.09
C LEU A 179 1.63 -5.09 -35.94
N TYR A 180 2.91 -5.06 -36.28
CA TYR A 180 4.00 -4.79 -35.35
C TYR A 180 4.52 -3.37 -35.57
N GLN A 181 4.97 -2.75 -34.48
CA GLN A 181 5.60 -1.44 -34.48
C GLN A 181 6.87 -1.47 -33.63
N ASP A 182 8.00 -1.09 -34.22
CA ASP A 182 9.27 -0.89 -33.51
C ASP A 182 9.86 0.46 -33.89
N GLY A 183 9.85 1.40 -32.94
CA GLY A 183 10.25 2.78 -33.16
C GLY A 183 9.52 3.41 -34.36
N PRO A 184 10.24 3.86 -35.41
CA PRO A 184 9.63 4.45 -36.60
C PRO A 184 9.10 3.43 -37.62
N ARG A 185 9.35 2.13 -37.43
CA ARG A 185 9.03 1.08 -38.41
C ARG A 185 7.77 0.31 -38.04
N VAL A 186 6.98 0.00 -39.05
CA VAL A 186 5.73 -0.76 -38.93
C VAL A 186 5.63 -1.84 -40.01
N TRP A 187 5.18 -3.04 -39.64
CA TRP A 187 5.07 -4.17 -40.57
C TRP A 187 3.99 -5.16 -40.14
N TYR A 188 3.37 -5.82 -41.13
CA TYR A 188 2.53 -6.98 -40.85
C TYR A 188 3.35 -8.26 -40.77
N SER A 189 2.93 -9.18 -39.90
CA SER A 189 3.41 -10.56 -39.87
C SER A 189 2.22 -11.53 -39.86
N THR A 190 2.45 -12.78 -40.24
CA THR A 190 1.45 -13.84 -40.17
C THR A 190 1.23 -14.35 -38.75
N GLN A 191 2.15 -14.05 -37.84
CA GLN A 191 2.01 -14.34 -36.41
C GLN A 191 1.27 -13.21 -35.69
N PRO A 192 0.38 -13.53 -34.73
CA PRO A 192 -0.29 -12.52 -33.92
C PRO A 192 0.68 -11.83 -32.95
N THR A 193 0.40 -10.57 -32.63
CA THR A 193 1.19 -9.78 -31.68
C THR A 193 1.11 -10.36 -30.27
N VAL A 194 2.16 -10.13 -29.47
CA VAL A 194 2.16 -10.53 -28.05
C VAL A 194 1.05 -9.83 -27.26
N THR A 195 0.64 -8.63 -27.68
CA THR A 195 -0.51 -7.92 -27.11
C THR A 195 -1.81 -8.67 -27.33
N LYS A 196 -2.08 -9.15 -28.56
CA LYS A 196 -3.28 -9.95 -28.81
C LYS A 196 -3.24 -11.27 -28.04
N LEU A 197 -2.08 -11.93 -28.02
CA LEU A 197 -1.89 -13.16 -27.24
C LEU A 197 -2.20 -12.92 -25.75
N ALA A 198 -1.76 -11.79 -25.20
CA ALA A 198 -2.04 -11.42 -23.81
C ALA A 198 -3.52 -11.16 -23.56
N GLU A 199 -4.22 -10.48 -24.48
CA GLU A 199 -5.66 -10.29 -24.39
C GLU A 199 -6.42 -11.62 -24.44
N ASP A 200 -6.05 -12.51 -25.35
CA ASP A 200 -6.72 -13.81 -25.50
C ASP A 200 -6.52 -14.69 -24.25
N ARG A 201 -5.31 -14.66 -23.66
CA ARG A 201 -5.04 -15.33 -22.38
C ARG A 201 -5.79 -14.69 -21.22
N ALA A 202 -5.86 -13.36 -21.16
CA ALA A 202 -6.63 -12.66 -20.14
C ALA A 202 -8.13 -12.98 -20.23
N GLU A 203 -8.66 -13.14 -21.44
CA GLU A 203 -10.05 -13.56 -21.68
C GLU A 203 -10.28 -15.03 -21.28
N GLN A 204 -9.33 -15.91 -21.57
CA GLN A 204 -9.38 -17.32 -21.10
C GLN A 204 -9.41 -17.39 -19.57
N LEU A 205 -8.64 -16.54 -18.88
CA LEU A 205 -8.63 -16.43 -17.41
C LEU A 205 -9.94 -15.92 -16.81
N LYS A 206 -10.90 -15.43 -17.61
CA LYS A 206 -12.26 -15.17 -17.11
C LYS A 206 -13.04 -16.47 -16.84
N ARG A 207 -12.70 -17.55 -17.55
CA ARG A 207 -13.31 -18.88 -17.35
C ARG A 207 -12.70 -19.58 -16.14
N ASP A 208 -11.40 -19.41 -15.93
CA ASP A 208 -10.63 -20.01 -14.83
C ASP A 208 -10.28 -18.96 -13.75
N SER A 209 -11.27 -18.58 -12.94
CA SER A 209 -11.11 -17.51 -11.94
C SER A 209 -10.14 -17.84 -10.79
N ASP A 210 -9.82 -19.12 -10.57
CA ASP A 210 -9.04 -19.57 -9.41
C ASP A 210 -7.63 -18.96 -9.39
N LYS A 211 -6.99 -18.83 -10.56
CA LYS A 211 -5.64 -18.25 -10.66
C LYS A 211 -5.62 -16.78 -10.26
N ALA A 212 -6.64 -16.02 -10.67
CA ALA A 212 -6.75 -14.60 -10.31
C ALA A 212 -6.99 -14.42 -8.80
N VAL A 213 -7.83 -15.27 -8.20
CA VAL A 213 -8.08 -15.28 -6.75
C VAL A 213 -6.82 -15.62 -5.98
N MET A 214 -6.05 -16.64 -6.39
CA MET A 214 -4.80 -17.02 -5.73
C MET A 214 -3.75 -15.89 -5.75
N GLU A 215 -3.62 -15.19 -6.87
CA GLU A 215 -2.68 -14.07 -6.99
C GLU A 215 -3.14 -12.85 -6.18
N LEU A 216 -4.44 -12.56 -6.16
CA LEU A 216 -5.01 -11.53 -5.27
C LEU A 216 -4.74 -11.86 -3.80
N ASP A 217 -5.02 -13.09 -3.38
CA ASP A 217 -4.79 -13.57 -2.02
C ASP A 217 -3.33 -13.41 -1.60
N LYS A 218 -2.40 -13.77 -2.47
CA LYS A 218 -0.95 -13.63 -2.24
C LYS A 218 -0.57 -12.17 -2.00
N ARG A 219 -0.93 -11.27 -2.92
CA ARG A 219 -0.59 -9.85 -2.83
C ARG A 219 -1.25 -9.18 -1.62
N LEU A 220 -2.51 -9.52 -1.34
CA LEU A 220 -3.22 -8.96 -0.20
C LEU A 220 -2.57 -9.41 1.13
N ARG A 221 -2.17 -10.67 1.25
CA ARG A 221 -1.45 -11.18 2.44
C ARG A 221 -0.09 -10.52 2.62
N GLU A 222 0.63 -10.24 1.54
CA GLU A 222 1.91 -9.53 1.58
C GLU A 222 1.73 -8.08 2.07
N GLU A 223 0.73 -7.36 1.53
CA GLU A 223 0.41 -5.99 1.93
C GLU A 223 -0.03 -5.90 3.40
N LEU A 224 -0.80 -6.88 3.87
CA LEU A 224 -1.34 -6.93 5.24
C LEU A 224 -0.34 -7.44 6.29
N ARG A 225 0.91 -7.73 5.91
CA ARG A 225 1.99 -7.98 6.90
C ARG A 225 2.26 -6.77 7.79
N ARG A 226 1.99 -5.57 7.28
CA ARG A 226 2.09 -4.32 8.05
C ARG A 226 0.78 -4.10 8.79
N SER A 227 0.77 -4.37 10.10
CA SER A 227 -0.45 -4.33 10.92
C SER A 227 -0.86 -2.94 11.40
N GLY A 228 -0.03 -1.91 11.25
CA GLY A 228 -0.32 -0.58 11.80
C GLY A 228 -0.49 -0.64 13.32
N ASP A 229 -1.54 0.00 13.83
CA ASP A 229 -1.87 0.00 15.28
C ASP A 229 -2.80 -1.14 15.71
N PHE A 230 -3.01 -2.14 14.84
CA PHE A 230 -3.79 -3.33 15.20
C PHE A 230 -2.89 -4.39 15.83
N ALA A 231 -3.37 -5.06 16.88
CA ALA A 231 -2.67 -6.19 17.47
C ALA A 231 -2.50 -7.35 16.49
N ARG A 232 -3.50 -7.55 15.61
CA ARG A 232 -3.44 -8.56 14.55
C ARG A 232 -4.34 -8.18 13.39
N VAL A 233 -3.91 -8.56 12.19
CA VAL A 233 -4.70 -8.50 10.96
C VAL A 233 -5.02 -9.91 10.50
N HIS A 234 -6.30 -10.17 10.19
CA HIS A 234 -6.81 -11.44 9.69
C HIS A 234 -7.15 -11.30 8.20
N PRO A 235 -6.24 -11.71 7.29
CA PRO A 235 -6.49 -11.64 5.86
C PRO A 235 -7.41 -12.77 5.41
N LEU A 236 -8.57 -12.42 4.86
CA LEU A 236 -9.46 -13.31 4.12
C LEU A 236 -9.89 -14.55 4.94
N PRO A 237 -10.57 -14.37 6.10
CA PRO A 237 -11.11 -15.50 6.83
C PRO A 237 -12.17 -16.21 5.99
N ARG A 238 -12.11 -17.54 5.93
CA ARG A 238 -13.12 -18.36 5.22
C ARG A 238 -14.31 -18.66 6.13
N ALA A 239 -14.05 -18.77 7.42
CA ALA A 239 -15.06 -19.01 8.45
C ALA A 239 -14.89 -18.07 9.65
N SER A 240 -15.96 -17.88 10.42
CA SER A 240 -15.92 -17.08 11.66
C SER A 240 -15.01 -17.69 12.74
N SER A 241 -14.68 -18.98 12.65
CA SER A 241 -13.71 -19.68 13.50
C SER A 241 -12.26 -19.23 13.28
N ASP A 242 -11.94 -18.70 12.09
CA ASP A 242 -10.58 -18.31 11.71
C ASP A 242 -10.13 -17.04 12.45
N VAL A 243 -11.08 -16.28 13.00
CA VAL A 243 -10.83 -15.09 13.81
C VAL A 243 -10.95 -15.47 15.29
N PRO A 244 -9.84 -15.51 16.06
CA PRO A 244 -9.90 -15.78 17.49
C PRO A 244 -10.69 -14.70 18.25
N ASP A 245 -11.21 -15.05 19.42
CA ASP A 245 -11.96 -14.13 20.30
C ASP A 245 -11.03 -13.68 21.43
N ASP A 246 -10.28 -12.62 21.16
CA ASP A 246 -9.27 -12.04 22.06
C ASP A 246 -9.64 -10.58 22.38
N LEU A 247 -8.98 -10.02 23.40
CA LEU A 247 -9.30 -8.70 23.97
C LEU A 247 -8.81 -7.51 23.11
N ASP A 248 -7.66 -7.66 22.45
CA ASP A 248 -7.07 -6.57 21.67
C ASP A 248 -7.76 -6.38 20.32
N THR A 249 -7.81 -5.13 19.84
CA THR A 249 -8.50 -4.81 18.58
C THR A 249 -7.78 -5.39 17.36
N ARG A 250 -8.58 -5.93 16.43
CA ARG A 250 -8.12 -6.63 15.22
C ARG A 250 -8.82 -6.13 13.98
N LEU A 251 -8.07 -6.13 12.90
CA LEU A 251 -8.60 -5.84 11.57
C LEU A 251 -8.88 -7.15 10.84
N VAL A 252 -10.12 -7.34 10.39
CA VAL A 252 -10.54 -8.46 9.55
C VAL A 252 -10.72 -7.95 8.12
N VAL A 253 -9.95 -8.49 7.18
CA VAL A 253 -10.06 -8.09 5.76
C VAL A 253 -10.90 -9.13 5.02
N LEU A 254 -12.06 -8.71 4.53
CA LEU A 254 -13.04 -9.60 3.89
C LEU A 254 -12.60 -10.04 2.50
N GLY A 255 -13.15 -11.19 2.08
CA GLY A 255 -12.92 -11.78 0.77
C GLY A 255 -13.43 -10.92 -0.39
N PRO A 256 -12.89 -11.11 -1.62
CA PRO A 256 -13.45 -10.49 -2.83
C PRO A 256 -14.90 -10.91 -3.08
N GLU A 257 -15.31 -12.11 -2.64
CA GLU A 257 -16.70 -12.59 -2.69
C GLU A 257 -17.65 -11.75 -1.81
N GLN A 258 -17.11 -11.12 -0.77
CA GLN A 258 -17.83 -10.34 0.23
C GLN A 258 -17.60 -8.84 -0.01
N ALA A 259 -17.77 -8.41 -1.27
CA ALA A 259 -17.57 -7.02 -1.65
C ALA A 259 -18.68 -6.10 -1.09
N PHE A 260 -18.30 -4.86 -0.79
CA PHE A 260 -19.19 -3.83 -0.29
C PHE A 260 -19.93 -3.12 -1.44
N THR A 261 -21.24 -2.92 -1.24
CA THR A 261 -22.10 -2.05 -2.02
C THR A 261 -22.78 -1.05 -1.08
N LYS A 262 -23.29 0.07 -1.62
CA LYS A 262 -24.02 1.08 -0.84
C LYS A 262 -25.43 0.63 -0.40
N GLU A 263 -25.80 -0.61 -0.69
CA GLU A 263 -27.08 -1.19 -0.30
C GLU A 263 -27.06 -1.57 1.18
N ALA A 264 -28.23 -1.55 1.84
CA ALA A 264 -28.33 -1.81 3.28
C ALA A 264 -27.94 -3.25 3.67
N ASP A 265 -28.21 -4.22 2.79
CA ASP A 265 -27.90 -5.64 2.97
C ASP A 265 -26.81 -6.12 2.00
N CYS A 266 -25.65 -5.45 2.02
CA CYS A 266 -24.54 -5.86 1.16
C CYS A 266 -23.81 -7.11 1.70
N PRO A 267 -23.20 -7.94 0.82
CA PRO A 267 -22.49 -9.16 1.22
C PRO A 267 -21.41 -8.92 2.28
N ALA A 268 -20.70 -7.80 2.18
CA ALA A 268 -19.70 -7.39 3.16
C ALA A 268 -20.27 -7.21 4.57
N LEU A 269 -21.43 -6.53 4.70
CA LEU A 269 -22.08 -6.31 5.99
C LEU A 269 -22.64 -7.61 6.55
N THR A 270 -23.19 -8.49 5.72
CA THR A 270 -23.69 -9.82 6.15
C THR A 270 -22.56 -10.68 6.70
N ALA A 271 -21.42 -10.74 6.00
CA ALA A 271 -20.24 -11.46 6.46
C ALA A 271 -19.65 -10.85 7.74
N ALA A 272 -19.55 -9.51 7.80
CA ALA A 272 -19.07 -8.81 8.98
C ALA A 272 -19.96 -9.06 10.21
N LYS A 273 -21.29 -9.03 10.05
CA LYS A 273 -22.26 -9.38 11.11
C LYS A 273 -22.08 -10.81 11.58
N ALA A 274 -21.97 -11.78 10.68
CA ALA A 274 -21.79 -13.18 11.03
C ALA A 274 -20.50 -13.42 11.85
N ILE A 275 -19.38 -12.79 11.45
CA ILE A 275 -18.11 -12.88 12.18
C ILE A 275 -18.16 -12.14 13.52
N LEU A 276 -18.89 -11.02 13.58
CA LEU A 276 -19.07 -10.25 14.82
C LEU A 276 -19.90 -11.02 15.85
N GLU A 277 -20.92 -11.76 15.44
CA GLU A 277 -21.84 -12.47 16.33
C GLU A 277 -21.34 -13.85 16.75
N THR A 278 -20.58 -14.53 15.89
CA THR A 278 -20.19 -15.94 16.10
C THR A 278 -18.68 -16.17 15.96
N ARG A 279 -18.20 -17.21 16.65
CA ARG A 279 -16.89 -17.82 16.45
C ARG A 279 -17.12 -19.31 16.25
N GLY A 280 -17.20 -19.75 15.00
CA GLY A 280 -17.65 -21.11 14.68
C GLY A 280 -19.07 -21.33 15.18
N ASN A 281 -19.25 -22.29 16.09
CA ASN A 281 -20.57 -22.63 16.66
C ASN A 281 -20.90 -21.90 17.97
N SER A 282 -19.98 -21.08 18.49
CA SER A 282 -20.17 -20.38 19.77
C SER A 282 -20.43 -18.89 19.55
N PRO A 283 -21.27 -18.23 20.37
CA PRO A 283 -21.43 -16.78 20.32
C PRO A 283 -20.12 -16.09 20.70
N ARG A 284 -19.78 -15.02 19.98
CA ARG A 284 -18.56 -14.24 20.22
C ARG A 284 -18.76 -13.30 21.41
N LEU A 285 -17.78 -13.25 22.30
CA LEU A 285 -17.84 -12.42 23.51
C LEU A 285 -17.26 -11.02 23.26
N TYR A 286 -16.10 -10.91 22.61
CA TYR A 286 -15.36 -9.64 22.48
C TYR A 286 -15.67 -8.92 21.16
N ARG A 287 -16.94 -8.53 21.00
CA ARG A 287 -17.44 -7.91 19.77
C ARG A 287 -16.84 -6.52 19.51
N ASN A 288 -16.47 -5.78 20.56
CA ASN A 288 -15.88 -4.45 20.39
C ASN A 288 -14.43 -4.50 19.86
N ALA A 289 -13.78 -5.67 19.89
CA ALA A 289 -12.41 -5.86 19.42
C ALA A 289 -12.29 -6.08 17.89
N LEU A 290 -13.40 -6.07 17.13
CA LEU A 290 -13.37 -6.34 15.68
C LEU A 290 -13.69 -5.12 14.84
N ILE A 291 -12.89 -4.92 13.79
CA ILE A 291 -13.12 -3.96 12.71
C ILE A 291 -12.93 -4.68 11.37
N PHE A 292 -13.72 -4.30 10.37
CA PHE A 292 -13.71 -4.98 9.07
C PHE A 292 -13.28 -4.05 7.94
N LEU A 293 -12.53 -4.58 6.99
CA LEU A 293 -12.13 -3.92 5.75
C LEU A 293 -12.67 -4.71 4.56
N ALA A 294 -13.37 -4.04 3.65
CA ALA A 294 -14.01 -4.64 2.49
C ALA A 294 -13.57 -3.99 1.17
N ALA A 295 -13.58 -4.79 0.11
CA ALA A 295 -13.38 -4.33 -1.25
C ALA A 295 -14.63 -3.62 -1.79
N ASP A 296 -14.46 -2.57 -2.58
CA ASP A 296 -15.54 -1.95 -3.35
C ASP A 296 -15.92 -2.82 -4.57
N LYS A 297 -17.21 -3.13 -4.74
CA LYS A 297 -17.67 -4.04 -5.81
C LYS A 297 -17.31 -3.56 -7.22
N VAL A 298 -17.36 -2.25 -7.50
CA VAL A 298 -17.07 -1.71 -8.83
C VAL A 298 -15.57 -1.79 -9.10
N ARG A 299 -14.75 -1.32 -8.15
CA ARG A 299 -13.29 -1.34 -8.27
C ARG A 299 -12.70 -2.74 -8.23
N LEU A 300 -13.43 -3.72 -7.66
CA LEU A 300 -13.02 -5.12 -7.69
C LEU A 300 -13.00 -5.67 -9.11
N GLN A 301 -13.97 -5.28 -9.96
CA GLN A 301 -13.98 -5.68 -11.38
C GLN A 301 -12.74 -5.12 -12.11
N ASP A 302 -12.41 -3.85 -11.88
CA ASP A 302 -11.22 -3.22 -12.45
C ASP A 302 -9.91 -3.88 -11.97
N LEU A 303 -9.84 -4.27 -10.69
CA LEU A 303 -8.67 -4.96 -10.14
C LEU A 303 -8.53 -6.37 -10.72
N ASP A 304 -9.64 -7.09 -10.84
CA ASP A 304 -9.72 -8.44 -11.42
C ASP A 304 -9.28 -8.44 -12.90
N GLU A 305 -9.73 -7.47 -13.69
CA GLU A 305 -9.22 -7.29 -15.07
C GLU A 305 -7.72 -6.98 -15.12
N ALA A 306 -7.21 -6.16 -14.21
CA ALA A 306 -5.78 -5.85 -14.14
C ALA A 306 -4.94 -7.07 -13.74
N LEU A 307 -5.41 -7.87 -12.79
CA LEU A 307 -4.78 -9.13 -12.38
C LEU A 307 -4.72 -10.13 -13.53
N ARG A 308 -5.81 -10.31 -14.27
CA ARG A 308 -5.82 -11.21 -15.45
C ARG A 308 -4.83 -10.76 -16.51
N LYS A 309 -4.72 -9.46 -16.78
CA LYS A 309 -3.70 -8.91 -17.70
C LYS A 309 -2.29 -9.19 -17.20
N PHE A 310 -2.04 -9.00 -15.91
CA PHE A 310 -0.75 -9.33 -15.29
C PHE A 310 -0.39 -10.81 -15.47
N LEU A 311 -1.30 -11.73 -15.11
CA LEU A 311 -1.10 -13.18 -15.25
C LEU A 311 -0.94 -13.61 -16.71
N ALA A 312 -1.65 -12.95 -17.64
CA ALA A 312 -1.48 -13.19 -19.06
C ALA A 312 -0.05 -12.86 -19.52
N TRP A 313 0.47 -11.69 -19.17
CA TRP A 313 1.85 -11.31 -19.49
C TRP A 313 2.90 -12.20 -18.82
N GLU A 314 2.67 -12.58 -17.56
CA GLU A 314 3.54 -13.49 -16.83
C GLU A 314 3.62 -14.86 -17.52
N SER A 315 2.47 -15.41 -17.92
CA SER A 315 2.42 -16.69 -18.63
C SER A 315 3.13 -16.65 -20.00
N ILE A 316 3.07 -15.53 -20.72
CA ILE A 316 3.72 -15.38 -22.02
C ILE A 316 5.25 -15.37 -21.85
N LEU A 317 5.74 -14.68 -20.82
CA LEU A 317 7.17 -14.64 -20.53
C LEU A 317 7.69 -15.98 -19.99
N ALA A 318 6.87 -16.71 -19.22
CA ALA A 318 7.19 -18.06 -18.77
C ALA A 318 7.33 -19.05 -19.95
N GLU A 319 6.53 -18.89 -21.00
CA GLU A 319 6.51 -19.75 -22.19
C GLU A 319 7.31 -19.18 -23.38
N LYS A 320 8.24 -18.25 -23.14
CA LYS A 320 8.99 -17.54 -24.19
C LYS A 320 9.71 -18.46 -25.19
N GLU A 321 10.20 -19.61 -24.74
CA GLU A 321 10.90 -20.60 -25.59
C GLU A 321 9.92 -21.44 -26.42
N ALA A 322 8.78 -21.83 -25.84
CA ALA A 322 7.75 -22.60 -26.53
C ALA A 322 7.03 -21.78 -27.62
N LEU A 323 6.89 -20.48 -27.39
CA LEU A 323 6.30 -19.52 -28.32
C LEU A 323 7.30 -18.96 -29.34
N ASP A 324 8.58 -19.33 -29.25
CA ASP A 324 9.68 -18.86 -30.11
C ASP A 324 9.71 -17.32 -30.23
N LEU A 325 9.58 -16.63 -29.09
CA LEU A 325 9.49 -15.17 -29.06
C LEU A 325 10.82 -14.53 -29.44
N SER A 326 10.77 -13.59 -30.39
CA SER A 326 11.91 -12.74 -30.73
C SER A 326 12.35 -11.86 -29.54
N GLN A 327 13.62 -11.43 -29.53
CA GLN A 327 14.14 -10.56 -28.47
C GLN A 327 13.34 -9.24 -28.32
N PHE A 328 12.80 -8.72 -29.43
CA PHE A 328 11.92 -7.55 -29.43
C PHE A 328 10.61 -7.83 -28.67
N GLN A 329 9.94 -8.94 -28.99
CA GLN A 329 8.71 -9.36 -28.33
C GLN A 329 8.90 -9.62 -26.84
N VAL A 330 10.05 -10.21 -26.45
CA VAL A 330 10.39 -10.42 -25.03
C VAL A 330 10.52 -9.07 -24.29
N LYS A 331 11.28 -8.11 -24.82
CA LYS A 331 11.41 -6.77 -24.21
C LYS A 331 10.06 -6.05 -24.10
N GLN A 332 9.21 -6.18 -25.11
CA GLN A 332 7.87 -5.62 -25.10
C GLN A 332 7.02 -6.27 -24.00
N ALA A 333 7.00 -7.60 -23.91
CA ALA A 333 6.26 -8.33 -22.89
C ALA A 333 6.78 -8.04 -21.47
N GLU A 334 8.09 -7.90 -21.25
CA GLU A 334 8.67 -7.50 -19.96
C GLU A 334 8.22 -6.10 -19.54
N THR A 335 8.18 -5.15 -20.49
CA THR A 335 7.72 -3.78 -20.23
C THR A 335 6.24 -3.77 -19.87
N GLN A 336 5.42 -4.54 -20.60
CA GLN A 336 3.99 -4.67 -20.33
C GLN A 336 3.72 -5.39 -19.00
N LEU A 337 4.49 -6.43 -18.65
CA LEU A 337 4.39 -7.10 -17.35
C LEU A 337 4.65 -6.12 -16.21
N LYS A 338 5.73 -5.33 -16.28
CA LYS A 338 6.04 -4.30 -15.27
C LYS A 338 4.94 -3.26 -15.15
N SER A 339 4.39 -2.81 -16.27
CA SER A 339 3.27 -1.86 -16.27
C SER A 339 2.00 -2.47 -15.67
N ALA A 340 1.69 -3.73 -15.98
CA ALA A 340 0.55 -4.44 -15.41
C ALA A 340 0.71 -4.65 -13.90
N ASP A 341 1.91 -5.02 -13.46
CA ASP A 341 2.25 -5.19 -12.05
C ASP A 341 2.11 -3.90 -11.24
N ALA A 342 2.61 -2.79 -11.78
CA ALA A 342 2.44 -1.46 -11.19
C ALA A 342 0.96 -1.06 -11.12
N SER A 343 0.17 -1.38 -12.15
CA SER A 343 -1.27 -1.13 -12.17
C SER A 343 -2.01 -1.93 -11.10
N VAL A 344 -1.66 -3.21 -10.88
CA VAL A 344 -2.27 -4.03 -9.81
C VAL A 344 -1.91 -3.48 -8.43
N THR A 345 -0.64 -3.13 -8.23
CA THR A 345 -0.13 -2.55 -6.97
C THR A 345 -0.83 -1.24 -6.62
N ALA A 346 -1.11 -0.39 -7.61
CA ALA A 346 -1.86 0.86 -7.41
C ALA A 346 -3.36 0.63 -7.16
N ARG A 347 -3.99 -0.31 -7.88
CA ARG A 347 -5.44 -0.57 -7.76
C ARG A 347 -5.83 -1.28 -6.46
N LEU A 348 -4.96 -2.14 -5.93
CA LEU A 348 -5.25 -2.92 -4.71
C LEU A 348 -5.68 -2.05 -3.50
N PRO A 349 -4.95 -1.00 -3.10
CA PRO A 349 -5.37 -0.12 -2.01
C PRO A 349 -6.58 0.76 -2.35
N GLU A 350 -6.85 1.04 -3.63
CA GLU A 350 -8.05 1.76 -4.06
C GLU A 350 -9.30 0.88 -4.01
N THR A 351 -9.15 -0.43 -4.23
CA THR A 351 -10.24 -1.41 -4.17
C THR A 351 -10.63 -1.69 -2.73
N TYR A 352 -9.66 -1.95 -1.83
CA TYR A 352 -9.92 -2.20 -0.40
C TYR A 352 -10.05 -0.89 0.39
N GLN A 353 -11.12 -0.14 0.13
CA GLN A 353 -11.32 1.21 0.68
C GLN A 353 -12.47 1.34 1.69
N TRP A 354 -13.27 0.29 1.94
CA TRP A 354 -14.44 0.41 2.82
C TRP A 354 -14.16 -0.18 4.20
N LEU A 355 -14.14 0.67 5.21
CA LEU A 355 -14.03 0.27 6.60
C LEU A 355 -15.42 0.15 7.20
N LEU A 356 -15.75 -1.01 7.76
CA LEU A 356 -17.02 -1.30 8.41
C LEU A 356 -16.78 -1.39 9.92
N VAL A 357 -17.30 -0.40 10.64
CA VAL A 357 -17.06 -0.23 12.07
C VAL A 357 -18.37 -0.49 12.82
N PRO A 358 -18.43 -1.52 13.69
CA PRO A 358 -19.58 -1.70 14.56
C PRO A 358 -19.60 -0.57 15.59
N PHE A 359 -20.77 0.04 15.76
CA PHE A 359 -20.97 1.19 16.64
C PHE A 359 -22.32 1.09 17.36
N GLN A 360 -22.30 1.38 18.66
CA GLN A 360 -23.50 1.42 19.48
C GLN A 360 -23.49 2.69 20.33
N ALA A 361 -24.53 3.54 20.21
CA ALA A 361 -24.57 4.80 20.94
C ALA A 361 -24.90 4.61 22.43
N THR A 362 -25.85 3.73 22.73
CA THR A 362 -26.27 3.40 24.09
C THR A 362 -26.60 1.91 24.20
N PRO A 363 -26.56 1.32 25.41
CA PRO A 363 -26.84 -0.11 25.61
C PRO A 363 -28.22 -0.56 25.12
N GLN A 364 -29.20 0.34 25.03
CA GLN A 364 -30.58 0.05 24.64
C GLN A 364 -30.78 -0.02 23.11
N VAL A 365 -29.87 0.55 22.33
CA VAL A 365 -29.97 0.61 20.86
C VAL A 365 -29.19 -0.57 20.26
N PRO A 366 -29.69 -1.24 19.20
CA PRO A 366 -28.95 -2.29 18.52
C PRO A 366 -27.63 -1.77 17.90
N VAL A 367 -26.68 -2.68 17.69
CA VAL A 367 -25.40 -2.34 17.03
C VAL A 367 -25.66 -1.90 15.59
N SER A 368 -25.23 -0.69 15.29
CA SER A 368 -25.26 -0.09 13.95
C SER A 368 -23.88 -0.20 13.27
N TRP A 369 -23.83 0.05 11.96
CA TRP A 369 -22.60 -0.03 11.18
C TRP A 369 -22.25 1.33 10.61
N GLN A 370 -21.02 1.78 10.88
CA GLN A 370 -20.45 2.95 10.23
C GLN A 370 -19.57 2.53 9.06
N ASN A 371 -19.92 3.00 7.86
CA ASN A 371 -19.22 2.67 6.63
C ASN A 371 -18.34 3.85 6.23
N ILE A 372 -17.04 3.74 6.49
CA ILE A 372 -16.08 4.82 6.29
C ILE A 372 -15.23 4.52 5.05
N ARG A 373 -15.16 5.48 4.13
CA ARG A 373 -14.29 5.38 2.97
C ARG A 373 -12.87 5.82 3.33
N LEU A 374 -11.89 4.95 3.09
CA LEU A 374 -10.48 5.23 3.26
C LEU A 374 -9.93 6.01 2.06
N SER A 375 -8.92 6.84 2.31
CA SER A 375 -8.23 7.64 1.28
C SER A 375 -6.74 7.74 1.62
N GLY A 376 -5.88 7.84 0.60
CA GLY A 376 -4.42 7.86 0.74
C GLY A 376 -3.73 6.58 0.26
N GLY A 377 -2.44 6.70 -0.08
CA GLY A 377 -1.61 5.65 -0.70
C GLY A 377 -0.72 4.86 0.26
N GLU A 378 -1.02 4.90 1.56
CA GLU A 378 -0.33 4.07 2.55
C GLU A 378 -0.90 2.66 2.60
N GLY A 379 -0.19 1.76 3.27
CA GLY A 379 -0.61 0.37 3.39
C GLY A 379 -1.98 0.21 4.08
N LEU A 380 -2.71 -0.82 3.69
CA LEU A 380 -4.14 -0.99 4.00
C LEU A 380 -4.46 -0.84 5.49
N ALA A 381 -3.75 -1.56 6.36
CA ALA A 381 -4.02 -1.55 7.79
C ALA A 381 -3.54 -0.26 8.47
N VAL A 382 -2.41 0.31 8.05
CA VAL A 382 -1.89 1.60 8.57
C VAL A 382 -2.86 2.74 8.25
N ARG A 383 -3.38 2.75 7.03
CA ARG A 383 -4.39 3.72 6.59
C ARG A 383 -5.69 3.57 7.38
N ALA A 384 -6.13 2.34 7.59
CA ALA A 384 -7.32 2.04 8.40
C ALA A 384 -7.12 2.51 9.85
N SER A 385 -6.00 2.17 10.49
CA SER A 385 -5.73 2.55 11.88
C SER A 385 -5.65 4.07 12.07
N ARG A 386 -4.98 4.78 11.16
CA ARG A 386 -4.94 6.25 11.18
C ARG A 386 -6.34 6.86 11.07
N LYS A 387 -7.16 6.39 10.13
CA LYS A 387 -8.51 6.93 9.94
C LYS A 387 -9.37 6.70 11.20
N LEU A 388 -9.27 5.52 11.80
CA LEU A 388 -9.98 5.21 13.04
C LEU A 388 -9.53 6.04 14.23
N LYS A 389 -8.22 6.34 14.35
CA LYS A 389 -7.70 7.23 15.38
C LYS A 389 -8.27 8.64 15.24
N ASN A 390 -8.25 9.18 14.02
CA ASN A 390 -8.74 10.53 13.74
C ASN A 390 -10.24 10.68 14.00
N ASP A 391 -11.02 9.63 13.74
CA ASP A 391 -12.46 9.61 13.96
C ASP A 391 -12.85 9.09 15.37
N GLU A 392 -11.88 8.90 16.28
CA GLU A 392 -12.04 8.36 17.64
C GLU A 392 -12.67 6.95 17.75
N PHE A 393 -12.66 6.15 16.68
CA PHE A 393 -13.11 4.75 16.68
C PHE A 393 -12.05 3.74 17.14
N LEU A 394 -10.81 4.20 17.33
CA LEU A 394 -9.71 3.41 17.87
C LEU A 394 -8.86 4.28 18.78
N VAL A 395 -8.85 3.97 20.06
CA VAL A 395 -8.12 4.70 21.10
C VAL A 395 -6.78 4.00 21.35
N THR A 396 -5.68 4.69 21.06
CA THR A 396 -4.30 4.21 21.36
C THR A 396 -3.70 4.79 22.62
N SER A 397 -4.31 5.80 23.22
CA SER A 397 -3.91 6.37 24.50
C SER A 397 -5.15 6.86 25.23
N LEU A 398 -5.25 6.51 26.50
CA LEU A 398 -6.36 6.87 27.38
C LEU A 398 -5.77 7.39 28.69
N GLY A 399 -6.26 8.51 29.19
CA GLY A 399 -5.86 9.05 30.49
C GLY A 399 -6.79 8.59 31.61
N GLY A 400 -6.29 8.58 32.86
CA GLY A 400 -7.04 8.11 34.02
C GLY A 400 -8.38 8.84 34.23
N THR A 401 -8.41 10.15 34.00
CA THR A 401 -9.64 10.96 34.12
C THR A 401 -10.71 10.56 33.10
N ARG A 402 -10.30 10.31 31.83
CA ARG A 402 -11.25 9.86 30.78
C ARG A 402 -11.77 8.46 31.10
N LEU A 403 -10.93 7.56 31.63
CA LEU A 403 -11.38 6.26 32.12
C LEU A 403 -12.44 6.41 33.23
N ARG A 404 -12.21 7.30 34.20
CA ARG A 404 -13.18 7.57 35.26
C ARG A 404 -14.52 8.08 34.71
N MET A 405 -14.49 8.99 33.73
CA MET A 405 -15.70 9.47 33.07
C MET A 405 -16.50 8.34 32.41
N GLU A 406 -15.85 7.38 31.76
CA GLU A 406 -16.54 6.22 31.16
C GLU A 406 -17.11 5.27 32.22
N LEU A 407 -16.38 5.05 33.32
CA LEU A 407 -16.84 4.24 34.47
C LEU A 407 -18.05 4.85 35.18
N ASP A 408 -18.21 6.18 35.15
CA ASP A 408 -19.37 6.87 35.74
C ASP A 408 -20.53 7.00 34.76
N ARG A 409 -20.24 7.23 33.48
CA ARG A 409 -21.25 7.38 32.41
C ARG A 409 -22.03 6.09 32.19
N VAL A 410 -21.34 4.96 32.20
CA VAL A 410 -21.92 3.61 32.12
C VAL A 410 -21.76 3.00 33.50
N PRO A 411 -22.77 2.30 34.08
CA PRO A 411 -22.66 1.69 35.40
C PRO A 411 -21.71 0.47 35.40
N LEU A 412 -20.42 0.70 35.16
CA LEU A 412 -19.35 -0.31 35.18
C LEU A 412 -18.90 -0.60 36.63
N TRP A 413 -19.17 0.33 37.56
CA TRP A 413 -19.04 0.10 38.99
C TRP A 413 -20.02 -0.99 39.45
N ARG A 414 -19.50 -2.04 40.10
CA ARG A 414 -20.31 -3.12 40.68
C ARG A 414 -20.47 -2.91 42.18
N GLY A 415 -21.13 -1.79 42.54
CA GLY A 415 -21.19 -1.28 43.91
C GLY A 415 -20.12 -0.21 44.13
N ASP A 416 -19.18 -0.47 45.04
CA ASP A 416 -18.14 0.49 45.46
C ASP A 416 -16.76 0.23 44.83
N HIS A 417 -16.61 -0.89 44.14
CA HIS A 417 -15.39 -1.27 43.43
C HIS A 417 -15.71 -2.05 42.14
N VAL A 418 -14.67 -2.30 41.35
CA VAL A 418 -14.73 -3.14 40.15
C VAL A 418 -13.38 -3.83 39.91
N ASP A 419 -13.42 -5.09 39.49
CA ASP A 419 -12.23 -5.86 39.15
C ASP A 419 -11.63 -5.39 37.81
N ILE A 420 -10.31 -5.20 37.77
CA ILE A 420 -9.59 -4.68 36.60
C ILE A 420 -9.72 -5.61 35.39
N ARG A 421 -9.65 -6.93 35.59
CA ARG A 421 -9.84 -7.93 34.53
C ARG A 421 -11.23 -7.81 33.93
N GLN A 422 -12.23 -7.57 34.78
CA GLN A 422 -13.59 -7.40 34.31
C GLN A 422 -13.78 -6.11 33.50
N ILE A 423 -13.12 -5.00 33.85
CA ILE A 423 -13.15 -3.78 33.04
C ILE A 423 -12.51 -4.04 31.67
N VAL A 424 -11.37 -4.71 31.63
CA VAL A 424 -10.71 -5.11 30.39
C VAL A 424 -11.67 -5.90 29.49
N GLU A 425 -12.34 -6.92 30.06
CA GLU A 425 -13.35 -7.71 29.34
C GLU A 425 -14.55 -6.88 28.87
N ASP A 426 -15.04 -5.96 29.71
CA ASP A 426 -16.20 -5.11 29.42
C ASP A 426 -15.90 -4.18 28.22
N PHE A 427 -14.73 -3.53 28.20
CA PHE A 427 -14.27 -2.69 27.08
C PHE A 427 -14.15 -3.46 25.76
N ALA A 428 -13.72 -4.73 25.81
CA ALA A 428 -13.62 -5.59 24.63
C ALA A 428 -14.99 -6.18 24.21
N ARG A 429 -15.95 -6.34 25.13
CA ARG A 429 -17.26 -6.94 24.89
C ARG A 429 -18.30 -5.97 24.34
N TYR A 430 -18.35 -4.75 24.89
CA TYR A 430 -19.46 -3.83 24.66
C TYR A 430 -19.13 -2.75 23.62
N ALA A 431 -19.85 -2.74 22.49
CA ALA A 431 -19.63 -1.81 21.37
C ALA A 431 -20.01 -0.35 21.67
N TYR A 432 -20.62 -0.08 22.83
CA TYR A 432 -20.91 1.28 23.30
C TYR A 432 -19.79 1.89 24.13
N LEU A 433 -18.78 1.10 24.52
CA LEU A 433 -17.57 1.60 25.18
C LEU A 433 -16.51 1.95 24.13
N PRO A 434 -15.59 2.90 24.44
CA PRO A 434 -14.48 3.23 23.56
C PRO A 434 -13.66 1.98 23.20
N ARG A 435 -13.39 1.80 21.91
CA ARG A 435 -12.57 0.67 21.43
C ARG A 435 -11.10 0.97 21.64
N LEU A 436 -10.42 0.12 22.40
CA LEU A 436 -9.00 0.26 22.70
C LEU A 436 -8.15 -0.57 21.72
N ALA A 437 -7.04 -0.01 21.24
CA ALA A 437 -6.15 -0.72 20.34
C ALA A 437 -5.54 -1.98 20.99
N HIS A 438 -5.07 -1.82 22.22
CA HIS A 438 -4.46 -2.87 23.04
C HIS A 438 -4.98 -2.79 24.46
N THR A 439 -4.97 -3.92 25.16
CA THR A 439 -5.29 -4.02 26.58
C THR A 439 -4.38 -3.12 27.43
N GLU A 440 -3.12 -2.96 27.02
CA GLU A 440 -2.13 -2.08 27.66
C GLU A 440 -2.59 -0.61 27.73
N VAL A 441 -3.40 -0.14 26.77
CA VAL A 441 -3.91 1.24 26.77
C VAL A 441 -4.75 1.50 28.02
N LEU A 442 -5.56 0.52 28.44
CA LEU A 442 -6.39 0.62 29.63
C LEU A 442 -5.53 0.54 30.90
N ILE A 443 -4.58 -0.39 30.94
CA ILE A 443 -3.68 -0.57 32.08
C ILE A 443 -2.84 0.70 32.32
N ASN A 444 -2.32 1.30 31.25
CA ASN A 444 -1.59 2.56 31.32
C ASN A 444 -2.48 3.71 31.81
N ALA A 445 -3.76 3.76 31.38
CA ALA A 445 -4.72 4.75 31.89
C ALA A 445 -4.99 4.58 33.40
N ILE A 446 -5.02 3.33 33.88
CA ILE A 446 -5.18 3.02 35.30
C ILE A 446 -3.94 3.49 36.09
N ILE A 447 -2.73 3.14 35.62
CA ILE A 447 -1.47 3.55 36.25
C ILE A 447 -1.36 5.07 36.31
N ASP A 448 -1.61 5.75 35.18
CA ASP A 448 -1.65 7.21 35.09
C ASP A 448 -2.64 7.80 36.10
N GLY A 449 -3.88 7.29 36.13
CA GLY A 449 -4.91 7.77 37.05
C GLY A 449 -4.57 7.58 38.53
N LEU A 450 -3.86 6.51 38.89
CA LEU A 450 -3.42 6.24 40.26
C LEU A 450 -2.23 7.09 40.69
N SER A 451 -1.40 7.54 39.73
CA SER A 451 -0.25 8.41 39.97
C SER A 451 -0.62 9.87 40.21
N LEU A 452 -1.81 10.30 39.77
CA LEU A 452 -2.28 11.67 39.96
C LEU A 452 -2.50 11.99 41.44
N LEU A 453 -1.95 13.11 41.90
CA LEU A 453 -2.19 13.63 43.25
C LEU A 453 -3.67 14.03 43.45
N SER A 454 -4.36 14.38 42.37
CA SER A 454 -5.80 14.73 42.33
C SER A 454 -6.73 13.50 42.26
N TRP A 455 -6.22 12.28 42.46
CA TRP A 455 -6.99 11.04 42.31
C TRP A 455 -8.32 11.00 43.09
N GLN A 456 -8.35 11.71 44.22
CA GLN A 456 -9.50 11.86 45.11
C GLN A 456 -10.71 12.49 44.41
N GLN A 457 -10.46 13.42 43.48
CA GLN A 457 -11.49 14.19 42.79
C GLN A 457 -11.65 13.76 41.33
N GLU A 458 -10.55 13.38 40.67
CA GLU A 458 -10.51 13.22 39.22
C GLU A 458 -10.47 11.76 38.74
N THR A 459 -10.05 10.79 39.57
CA THR A 459 -9.86 9.40 39.13
C THR A 459 -10.42 8.36 40.12
N PHE A 460 -9.60 7.48 40.68
CA PHE A 460 -9.99 6.31 41.47
C PHE A 460 -8.83 5.83 42.34
N ALA A 461 -9.12 4.95 43.30
CA ALA A 461 -8.13 4.27 44.12
C ALA A 461 -7.92 2.82 43.67
N PHE A 462 -6.85 2.20 44.15
CA PHE A 462 -6.48 0.81 43.88
C PHE A 462 -6.51 -0.02 45.16
N ALA A 463 -6.99 -1.26 45.09
CA ALA A 463 -6.86 -2.25 46.16
C ALA A 463 -6.44 -3.62 45.60
N GLU A 464 -5.64 -4.36 46.37
CA GLU A 464 -5.20 -5.72 46.03
C GLU A 464 -6.31 -6.76 46.31
N GLY A 465 -7.30 -6.42 47.13
CA GLY A 465 -8.46 -7.26 47.37
C GLY A 465 -9.46 -6.64 48.35
N PHE A 466 -10.64 -7.25 48.44
CA PHE A 466 -11.70 -6.84 49.37
C PHE A 466 -11.97 -7.96 50.38
N ASP A 467 -11.99 -7.61 51.66
CA ASP A 467 -12.35 -8.52 52.75
C ASP A 467 -13.83 -8.34 53.08
N GLU A 468 -14.66 -9.29 52.62
CA GLU A 468 -16.12 -9.26 52.84
C GLU A 468 -16.49 -9.40 54.32
N THR A 469 -15.67 -10.07 55.14
CA THR A 469 -15.96 -10.28 56.57
C THR A 469 -15.70 -9.05 57.41
N ALA A 470 -14.66 -8.28 57.05
CA ALA A 470 -14.28 -7.05 57.72
C ALA A 470 -14.83 -5.79 57.05
N GLY A 471 -15.43 -5.91 55.85
CA GLY A 471 -15.89 -4.77 55.05
C GLY A 471 -14.76 -3.82 54.63
N ARG A 472 -13.54 -4.33 54.43
CA ARG A 472 -12.31 -3.53 54.29
C ARG A 472 -11.51 -3.90 53.04
N TYR A 473 -10.97 -2.90 52.34
CA TYR A 473 -10.04 -3.07 51.23
C TYR A 473 -8.61 -3.32 51.72
N ARG A 474 -7.97 -4.36 51.19
CA ARG A 474 -6.57 -4.73 51.48
C ARG A 474 -5.64 -4.11 50.44
N GLY A 475 -4.48 -3.63 50.89
CA GLY A 475 -3.51 -2.99 50.00
C GLY A 475 -4.03 -1.72 49.31
N LEU A 476 -4.95 -1.00 49.97
CA LEU A 476 -5.57 0.21 49.43
C LEU A 476 -4.53 1.32 49.23
N ARG A 477 -4.43 1.86 48.03
CA ARG A 477 -3.49 2.92 47.63
C ARG A 477 -4.18 3.96 46.75
N GLY A 478 -3.82 5.22 46.91
CA GLY A 478 -4.21 6.31 46.03
C GLY A 478 -3.10 7.38 46.00
N GLY A 479 -2.82 7.95 44.83
CA GLY A 479 -1.74 8.93 44.65
C GLY A 479 -0.35 8.33 44.76
N ALA A 480 -0.18 7.08 44.33
CA ALA A 480 1.07 6.32 44.42
C ALA A 480 1.44 5.72 43.06
N ASN A 481 2.73 5.77 42.73
CA ASN A 481 3.25 5.17 41.50
C ASN A 481 3.23 3.63 41.61
N ILE A 482 2.33 2.99 40.87
CA ILE A 482 2.28 1.53 40.72
C ILE A 482 2.90 1.19 39.37
N THR A 483 4.07 0.56 39.38
CA THR A 483 4.85 0.30 38.16
C THR A 483 4.57 -1.09 37.55
N VAL A 484 3.96 -1.99 38.30
CA VAL A 484 3.69 -3.37 37.85
C VAL A 484 2.22 -3.70 38.08
N LEU A 485 1.42 -3.45 37.06
CA LEU A 485 0.04 -3.90 36.98
C LEU A 485 -0.11 -4.71 35.69
N ASP A 486 -0.49 -5.98 35.81
CA ASP A 486 -0.87 -6.81 34.65
C ASP A 486 -2.38 -7.07 34.69
N SER A 487 -2.98 -7.18 33.51
CA SER A 487 -4.37 -7.57 33.24
C SER A 487 -4.85 -8.83 33.98
N GLY A 488 -3.93 -9.74 34.34
CA GLY A 488 -4.21 -10.96 35.10
C GLY A 488 -4.12 -10.83 36.63
N THR A 489 -3.73 -9.67 37.15
CA THR A 489 -3.57 -9.46 38.60
C THR A 489 -4.94 -9.29 39.24
N ALA A 490 -5.25 -10.06 40.28
CA ALA A 490 -6.45 -9.85 41.10
C ALA A 490 -6.33 -8.49 41.79
N ALA A 491 -6.99 -7.49 41.22
CA ALA A 491 -6.88 -6.10 41.63
C ALA A 491 -8.19 -5.38 41.36
N LEU A 492 -8.51 -4.46 42.26
CA LEU A 492 -9.77 -3.74 42.30
C LEU A 492 -9.52 -2.24 42.12
N LEU A 493 -10.31 -1.61 41.24
CA LEU A 493 -10.50 -0.17 41.29
C LEU A 493 -11.60 0.14 42.28
N VAL A 494 -11.37 1.11 43.15
CA VAL A 494 -12.28 1.53 44.23
C VAL A 494 -12.70 2.97 44.02
N LYS A 495 -13.96 3.29 44.29
CA LYS A 495 -14.45 4.67 44.25
C LYS A 495 -13.67 5.54 45.24
N PRO A 496 -13.24 6.76 44.85
CA PRO A 496 -12.47 7.65 45.72
C PRO A 496 -13.10 7.90 47.09
N ASP A 497 -14.42 8.16 47.14
CA ASP A 497 -15.13 8.46 48.39
C ASP A 497 -15.03 7.32 49.41
N VAL A 498 -15.06 6.07 48.93
CA VAL A 498 -15.00 4.86 49.77
C VAL A 498 -13.57 4.61 50.23
N ALA A 499 -12.60 4.79 49.34
CA ALA A 499 -11.19 4.69 49.66
C ALA A 499 -10.77 5.74 50.71
N LEU A 500 -11.20 6.99 50.55
CA LEU A 500 -10.93 8.08 51.48
C LEU A 500 -11.46 7.79 52.88
N ARG A 501 -12.72 7.37 53.00
CA ARG A 501 -13.31 7.00 54.30
C ARG A 501 -12.50 5.93 55.02
N GLN A 502 -12.00 4.93 54.29
CA GLN A 502 -11.17 3.89 54.91
C GLN A 502 -9.79 4.43 55.33
N MET A 503 -9.13 5.22 54.48
CA MET A 503 -7.82 5.81 54.79
C MET A 503 -7.90 6.78 55.98
N GLU A 504 -8.96 7.58 56.09
CA GLU A 504 -9.22 8.46 57.23
C GLU A 504 -9.49 7.66 58.51
N ASN A 505 -10.28 6.58 58.43
CA ASN A 505 -10.50 5.69 59.57
C ASN A 505 -9.20 5.01 60.03
N ASP A 506 -8.35 4.58 59.09
CA ASP A 506 -7.04 3.98 59.38
C ASP A 506 -6.08 4.99 60.03
N ALA A 507 -6.06 6.24 59.56
CA ALA A 507 -5.29 7.33 60.16
C ALA A 507 -5.80 7.72 61.56
N SER A 508 -7.11 7.75 61.75
CA SER A 508 -7.76 8.06 63.04
C SER A 508 -7.54 6.97 64.08
N SER A 509 -7.44 5.71 63.64
CA SER A 509 -7.20 4.54 64.51
C SER A 509 -5.74 4.36 64.92
N SER A 510 -4.81 5.06 64.24
CA SER A 510 -3.36 4.99 64.48
C SER A 510 -2.79 6.21 65.22
N ALA A 511 -3.63 7.15 65.65
CA ALA A 511 -3.23 8.23 66.57
C ALA A 511 -3.02 7.67 68.00
N PRO A 512 -1.84 7.87 68.65
CA PRO A 512 -1.63 7.42 70.02
C PRO A 512 -2.47 8.25 71.00
N GLN A 513 -3.25 7.59 71.85
CA GLN A 513 -3.97 8.25 72.95
C GLN A 513 -2.99 8.81 74.00
N PRO A 514 -3.20 10.04 74.53
CA PRO A 514 -2.56 10.48 75.76
C PRO A 514 -3.08 9.64 76.93
N GLY A 515 -2.15 9.04 77.69
CA GLY A 515 -2.47 8.17 78.81
C GLY A 515 -3.20 8.89 79.95
N ALA A 516 -4.18 8.20 80.55
CA ALA A 516 -4.66 8.46 81.91
C ALA A 516 -4.88 7.10 82.59
N GLY A 517 -4.07 6.83 83.62
CA GLY A 517 -3.94 5.52 84.25
C GLY A 517 -4.97 5.20 85.33
N ALA A 518 -4.82 4.02 85.93
CA ALA A 518 -5.22 3.73 87.30
C ALA A 518 -4.53 2.45 87.80
N GLY A 519 -3.91 2.54 88.98
CA GLY A 519 -3.33 1.42 89.70
C GLY A 519 -2.81 1.89 91.06
N SER A 520 -3.73 2.13 91.98
CA SER A 520 -3.47 2.56 93.37
C SER A 520 -2.77 1.49 94.21
N SER A 521 -1.77 1.87 95.02
CA SER A 521 -1.69 1.44 96.43
C SER A 521 -0.60 2.17 97.25
N GLN A 522 -1.04 2.54 98.47
CA GLN A 522 -0.32 2.88 99.71
C GLN A 522 0.10 4.33 100.03
N PRO A 523 -0.24 4.82 101.26
CA PRO A 523 0.24 6.09 101.81
C PRO A 523 1.39 5.92 102.82
N GLY A 524 2.25 6.95 102.87
CA GLY A 524 2.88 7.44 104.10
C GLY A 524 4.33 7.03 104.37
N THR A 525 5.25 8.00 104.32
CA THR A 525 5.95 8.60 105.51
C THR A 525 7.19 9.41 105.08
N SER A 526 7.37 10.58 105.71
CA SER A 526 8.61 11.33 106.08
C SER A 526 9.90 11.13 105.25
N SER A 527 10.77 12.10 104.95
CA SER A 527 11.07 13.48 105.38
C SER A 527 12.28 13.97 104.52
N PRO A 528 12.75 15.22 104.65
CA PRO A 528 13.36 15.99 103.55
C PRO A 528 14.88 16.15 103.63
N GLY A 529 15.48 16.59 102.51
CA GLY A 529 16.86 17.10 102.40
C GLY A 529 17.44 16.74 101.03
N GLU A 530 18.14 17.57 100.27
CA GLU A 530 18.71 18.90 100.49
C GLU A 530 18.95 19.54 99.11
N ASN A 531 18.99 20.88 99.12
CA ASN A 531 19.47 21.77 98.08
C ASN A 531 20.78 21.31 97.42
N GLN A 532 20.96 21.60 96.12
CA GLN A 532 21.93 22.64 95.74
C GLN A 532 21.77 23.14 94.30
N GLU A 533 21.99 24.45 94.25
CA GLU A 533 21.90 25.43 93.19
C GLU A 533 22.99 25.30 92.09
N PRO A 534 22.93 26.14 91.04
CA PRO A 534 23.46 25.86 89.71
C PRO A 534 24.80 26.58 89.42
N ILE A 535 24.94 27.08 88.19
CA ILE A 535 25.96 27.98 87.62
C ILE A 535 27.21 27.25 87.01
N PRO A 536 27.96 27.85 86.04
CA PRO A 536 27.68 27.76 84.61
C PRO A 536 28.95 27.61 83.73
N GLY A 537 28.75 27.51 82.42
CA GLY A 537 29.65 28.12 81.43
C GLY A 537 30.79 27.25 80.92
N THR A 538 30.69 26.85 79.66
CA THR A 538 31.83 26.94 78.72
C THR A 538 31.29 26.98 77.29
N GLU A 539 31.67 28.02 76.55
CA GLU A 539 31.45 28.18 75.12
C GLU A 539 31.96 26.95 74.33
N ARG A 540 31.15 26.41 73.41
CA ARG A 540 31.63 25.63 72.27
C ARG A 540 30.73 25.83 71.05
N GLY A 541 31.28 26.56 70.07
CA GLY A 541 31.26 26.22 68.65
C GLY A 541 29.90 26.11 67.96
N SER A 542 29.56 27.14 67.19
CA SER A 542 28.70 26.96 66.01
C SER A 542 29.31 25.90 65.09
N ALA A 543 28.74 24.70 65.09
CA ALA A 543 29.07 23.68 64.09
C ALA A 543 28.63 24.18 62.70
N PRO A 544 29.49 24.08 61.66
CA PRO A 544 29.14 24.54 60.33
C PRO A 544 28.10 23.59 59.70
N VAL A 545 27.08 24.16 59.05
CA VAL A 545 26.19 23.42 58.17
C VAL A 545 27.05 22.72 57.10
N PRO A 546 26.96 21.39 56.92
CA PRO A 546 27.76 20.71 55.91
C PRO A 546 27.39 21.24 54.52
N ALA A 547 28.40 21.76 53.81
CA ALA A 547 28.21 22.28 52.45
C ALA A 547 27.73 21.15 51.53
N LEU A 548 26.59 21.37 50.85
CA LEU A 548 26.05 20.42 49.88
C LEU A 548 27.02 20.24 48.69
N PRO A 549 27.15 19.03 48.14
CA PRO A 549 28.00 18.77 46.98
C PRO A 549 27.51 19.55 45.75
N LYS A 550 28.41 20.31 45.12
CA LYS A 550 28.09 21.23 44.01
C LYS A 550 28.43 20.68 42.62
N ARG A 551 29.03 19.49 42.52
CA ARG A 551 29.50 18.89 41.26
C ARG A 551 29.39 17.37 41.30
N PHE A 552 28.81 16.79 40.25
CA PHE A 552 28.79 15.35 40.00
C PHE A 552 29.82 15.01 38.91
N HIS A 553 30.56 13.91 39.08
CA HIS A 553 31.41 13.33 38.04
C HIS A 553 31.32 11.79 38.15
N GLY A 554 31.26 11.11 37.02
CA GLY A 554 31.19 9.65 36.97
C GLY A 554 31.45 9.13 35.56
N SER A 555 32.07 7.95 35.48
CA SER A 555 32.35 7.23 34.23
C SER A 555 31.81 5.81 34.35
N VAL A 556 31.22 5.28 33.29
CA VAL A 556 30.70 3.92 33.25
C VAL A 556 31.09 3.27 31.92
N SER A 557 31.65 2.05 31.99
CA SER A 557 31.95 1.26 30.80
C SER A 557 30.68 0.60 30.28
N LEU A 558 30.36 0.85 29.01
CA LEU A 558 29.18 0.29 28.35
C LEU A 558 29.54 -0.97 27.57
N ASP A 559 28.60 -1.93 27.51
CA ASP A 559 28.75 -3.10 26.65
C ASP A 559 28.57 -2.69 25.17
N ALA A 560 29.58 -2.94 24.35
CA ALA A 560 29.60 -2.61 22.93
C ALA A 560 28.44 -3.24 22.14
N ALA A 561 27.88 -4.37 22.59
CA ALA A 561 26.74 -5.03 21.94
C ALA A 561 25.38 -4.45 22.37
N ARG A 562 25.32 -3.63 23.43
CA ARG A 562 24.09 -3.14 24.05
C ARG A 562 24.09 -1.63 24.36
N VAL A 563 25.01 -0.88 23.76
CA VAL A 563 25.23 0.57 24.01
C VAL A 563 23.94 1.39 24.01
N GLY A 564 23.00 1.14 23.08
CA GLY A 564 21.75 1.89 23.02
C GLY A 564 20.83 1.70 24.23
N ARG A 565 20.74 0.48 24.78
CA ARG A 565 19.93 0.19 25.97
C ARG A 565 20.56 0.78 27.22
N ASP A 566 21.87 0.60 27.36
CA ASP A 566 22.59 1.03 28.56
C ASP A 566 22.73 2.55 28.61
N ALA A 567 22.95 3.22 27.47
CA ALA A 567 22.89 4.68 27.36
C ALA A 567 21.49 5.23 27.66
N GLY A 568 20.43 4.54 27.21
CA GLY A 568 19.05 4.89 27.56
C GLY A 568 18.79 4.82 29.06
N ARG A 569 19.28 3.77 29.73
CA ARG A 569 19.17 3.62 31.18
C ARG A 569 19.94 4.71 31.94
N ILE A 570 21.13 5.10 31.48
CA ILE A 570 21.89 6.23 32.09
C ILE A 570 21.15 7.55 31.87
N ALA A 571 20.48 7.70 30.72
CA ALA A 571 19.69 8.89 30.44
C ALA A 571 18.52 9.03 31.42
N GLU A 572 17.80 7.94 31.68
CA GLU A 572 16.64 7.90 32.58
C GLU A 572 17.04 8.01 34.07
N GLU A 573 18.08 7.28 34.48
CA GLU A 573 18.43 7.11 35.89
C GLU A 573 19.44 8.15 36.42
N ILE A 574 20.12 8.91 35.56
CA ILE A 574 21.14 9.89 36.00
C ILE A 574 20.94 11.25 35.31
N ILE A 575 20.90 11.29 33.98
CA ILE A 575 20.83 12.55 33.24
C ILE A 575 19.50 13.28 33.49
N ALA A 576 18.37 12.54 33.53
CA ALA A 576 17.06 13.13 33.80
C ALA A 576 16.99 13.81 35.18
N HIS A 577 17.59 13.19 36.20
CA HIS A 577 17.62 13.77 37.55
C HIS A 577 18.54 14.98 37.67
N LEU A 578 19.69 14.98 36.98
CA LEU A 578 20.63 16.12 37.02
C LEU A 578 20.14 17.31 36.18
N SER A 579 19.52 17.06 35.02
CA SER A 579 18.97 18.11 34.14
C SER A 579 17.73 18.80 34.73
N GLY A 580 17.01 18.15 35.64
CA GLY A 580 15.88 18.75 36.37
C GLY A 580 16.27 19.78 37.42
N LEU A 581 17.56 19.94 37.74
CA LEU A 581 18.05 20.91 38.72
C LEU A 581 18.20 22.30 38.09
N VAL A 582 17.51 23.30 38.65
CA VAL A 582 17.52 24.70 38.17
C VAL A 582 18.96 25.26 38.21
N GLY A 583 19.46 25.68 37.05
CA GLY A 583 20.80 26.26 36.90
C GLY A 583 21.94 25.24 36.74
N SER A 584 21.64 23.96 36.50
CA SER A 584 22.66 22.95 36.20
C SER A 584 23.17 23.05 34.76
N GLU A 585 24.48 23.03 34.57
CA GLU A 585 25.12 22.90 33.27
C GLU A 585 25.66 21.47 33.13
N LEU A 586 25.02 20.66 32.28
CA LEU A 586 25.34 19.26 32.09
C LEU A 586 26.10 19.06 30.77
N THR A 587 27.29 18.47 30.85
CA THR A 587 28.06 18.01 29.67
C THR A 587 28.16 16.50 29.70
N VAL A 588 27.70 15.84 28.61
CA VAL A 588 27.80 14.39 28.44
C VAL A 588 28.79 14.11 27.31
N THR A 589 29.82 13.31 27.60
CA THR A 589 30.85 12.94 26.62
C THR A 589 30.79 11.43 26.42
N LEU A 590 30.69 10.98 25.16
CA LEU A 590 30.76 9.56 24.78
C LEU A 590 32.13 9.31 24.15
N GLU A 591 32.93 8.46 24.79
CA GLU A 591 34.23 8.01 24.30
C GLU A 591 34.12 6.58 23.78
N ILE A 592 34.69 6.33 22.60
CA ILE A 592 34.64 5.03 21.92
C ILE A 592 36.08 4.61 21.63
N GLU A 593 36.53 3.57 22.33
CA GLU A 593 37.86 2.97 22.15
C GLU A 593 37.71 1.55 21.60
N ALA A 594 38.52 1.20 20.59
CA ALA A 594 38.55 -0.12 20.00
C ALA A 594 39.99 -0.56 19.77
N ASN A 595 40.44 -1.58 20.51
CA ASN A 595 41.74 -2.20 20.31
C ASN A 595 41.63 -3.32 19.25
N ILE A 596 42.30 -3.15 18.11
CA ILE A 596 42.22 -4.05 16.95
C ILE A 596 43.64 -4.53 16.60
N PRO A 597 44.15 -5.59 17.24
CA PRO A 597 45.56 -5.99 17.18
C PRO A 597 46.02 -6.47 15.79
N ASN A 598 45.09 -6.89 14.93
CA ASN A 598 45.41 -7.38 13.58
C ASN A 598 45.28 -6.28 12.49
N GLY A 599 45.08 -5.03 12.89
CA GLY A 599 44.86 -3.90 11.99
C GLY A 599 43.41 -3.80 11.48
N VAL A 600 43.05 -2.60 11.02
CA VAL A 600 41.70 -2.28 10.53
C VAL A 600 41.68 -2.27 9.00
N PRO A 601 40.81 -3.04 8.33
CA PRO A 601 40.66 -3.01 6.88
C PRO A 601 40.31 -1.61 6.33
N GLU A 602 40.87 -1.23 5.17
CA GLU A 602 40.73 0.13 4.60
C GLU A 602 39.27 0.55 4.36
N ASN A 603 38.42 -0.39 3.94
CA ASN A 603 36.98 -0.13 3.75
C ASN A 603 36.28 0.25 5.06
N VAL A 604 36.71 -0.32 6.19
CA VAL A 604 36.17 -0.02 7.53
C VAL A 604 36.71 1.33 8.02
N VAL A 605 38.01 1.59 7.82
CA VAL A 605 38.62 2.91 8.14
C VAL A 605 37.89 4.03 7.41
N ARG A 606 37.63 3.87 6.10
CA ARG A 606 36.89 4.86 5.30
C ARG A 606 35.49 5.09 5.83
N THR A 607 34.75 4.01 6.10
CA THR A 607 33.35 4.07 6.56
C THR A 607 33.25 4.74 7.93
N VAL A 608 34.11 4.37 8.89
CA VAL A 608 34.09 4.95 10.24
C VAL A 608 34.50 6.42 10.22
N THR A 609 35.49 6.79 9.42
CA THR A 609 35.95 8.19 9.30
C THR A 609 34.87 9.08 8.66
N GLU A 610 34.17 8.60 7.62
CA GLU A 610 33.08 9.33 6.96
C GLU A 610 31.86 9.50 7.88
N ASN A 611 31.51 8.46 8.64
CA ASN A 611 30.45 8.52 9.63
C ASN A 611 30.80 9.44 10.80
N ALA A 612 32.03 9.42 11.30
CA ALA A 612 32.48 10.31 12.37
C ALA A 612 32.40 11.79 11.98
N ARG A 613 32.72 12.12 10.72
CA ARG A 613 32.52 13.48 10.17
C ARG A 613 31.05 13.86 10.08
N THR A 614 30.20 12.96 9.58
CA THR A 614 28.76 13.18 9.45
C THR A 614 28.09 13.36 10.81
N LEU A 615 28.54 12.61 11.82
CA LEU A 615 28.07 12.66 13.19
C LEU A 615 28.77 13.75 14.04
N LYS A 616 29.64 14.57 13.43
CA LYS A 616 30.32 15.73 14.05
C LYS A 616 31.16 15.39 15.29
N PHE A 617 31.89 14.28 15.26
CA PHE A 617 32.85 13.95 16.32
C PHE A 617 33.89 15.07 16.48
N THR A 618 34.10 15.56 17.70
CA THR A 618 35.05 16.64 18.01
C THR A 618 36.52 16.21 17.87
N SER A 619 36.82 14.94 18.12
CA SER A 619 38.12 14.30 17.88
C SER A 619 37.89 12.87 17.39
N HIS A 620 38.54 12.47 16.29
CA HIS A 620 38.46 11.12 15.73
C HIS A 620 39.67 10.82 14.84
N GLY A 621 40.19 9.59 14.88
CA GLY A 621 41.31 9.14 14.06
C GLY A 621 41.67 7.69 14.36
N PHE A 622 42.29 7.01 13.40
CA PHE A 622 42.95 5.73 13.65
C PHE A 622 44.44 5.99 13.82
N GLU A 623 44.98 5.63 14.97
CA GLU A 623 46.42 5.72 15.23
C GLU A 623 47.11 4.47 14.67
N ARG A 624 48.24 4.66 14.00
CA ARG A 624 49.15 3.58 13.65
C ARG A 624 50.24 3.61 14.71
N GLU A 625 50.33 2.59 15.55
CA GLU A 625 51.54 2.39 16.38
C GLU A 625 52.79 2.32 15.50
#